data_AF-W4RJX3-F1
#
_entry.id   AF-W4RJX3-F1
#
_cell.length_a   1.000
_cell.length_b   1.000
_cell.length_c   1.000
_cell.angle_alpha   90.00
_cell.angle_beta   90.00
_cell.angle_gamma   90.00
#
_symmetry.space_group_name_H-M   'P 1'
#
loop_
_entity.id
_entity.type
_entity.pdbx_description
1 polymer ?
#
loop_
_entity_poly.entity_id
_entity_poly.type
_entity_poly.pdbx_seq_one_letter_code
_entity_poly.pdbx_strand_id
1 'polypeptide(L)'
;MRILQQVGADEAFGDLKAFKFGKVTEQDHVLAAAVGGFTTGMSPLEMTSAYTVFSNKGLFLKPRAISKVTGFNGEVLYKWKDEPVQVWNPSTAEKVRRLLQKTVTSGTARKVAGAGQGAGGKTGTTNDFRDFWFIGFNGPLTAGVWVGKDKPESMENINHQSPHLLIWSDIVKNRPGRVSARFHWVYYF
;
A
#
# COMPACT_ATOMS: atom_id res chain seq x y z
N MET A 1 -4.91 -1.22 -19.46
CA MET A 1 -4.46 -1.76 -20.75
C MET A 1 -4.16 -0.64 -21.75
N ARG A 2 -5.15 0.08 -22.31
CA ARG A 2 -4.89 1.13 -23.32
C ARG A 2 -3.95 2.26 -22.87
N ILE A 3 -4.09 2.75 -21.64
CA ILE A 3 -3.18 3.79 -21.11
C ILE A 3 -1.75 3.27 -20.99
N LEU A 4 -1.56 2.04 -20.48
CA LEU A 4 -0.22 1.42 -20.41
C LEU A 4 0.37 1.19 -21.79
N GLN A 5 -0.45 0.84 -22.78
CA GLN A 5 0.00 0.71 -24.16
C GLN A 5 0.43 2.05 -24.77
N GLN A 6 -0.25 3.15 -24.42
CA GLN A 6 0.11 4.50 -24.89
C GLN A 6 1.39 5.02 -24.23
N VAL A 7 1.61 4.74 -22.95
CA VAL A 7 2.81 5.13 -22.20
C VAL A 7 4.00 4.23 -22.55
N GLY A 8 3.77 2.93 -22.75
CA GLY A 8 4.81 1.93 -22.85
C GLY A 8 5.08 1.25 -21.50
N ALA A 9 5.28 -0.07 -21.53
CA ALA A 9 5.49 -0.85 -20.31
C ALA A 9 6.80 -0.44 -19.62
N ASP A 10 7.91 -0.40 -20.35
CA ASP A 10 9.23 -0.09 -19.77
C ASP A 10 9.29 1.31 -19.15
N GLU A 11 8.64 2.29 -19.76
CA GLU A 11 8.53 3.65 -19.21
C GLU A 11 7.75 3.62 -17.89
N ALA A 12 6.56 3.00 -17.89
CA ALA A 12 5.74 2.89 -16.69
C ALA A 12 6.45 2.13 -15.56
N PHE A 13 7.18 1.06 -15.86
CA PHE A 13 7.97 0.31 -14.87
C PHE A 13 9.23 1.08 -14.43
N GLY A 14 9.78 1.95 -15.29
CA GLY A 14 10.83 2.90 -14.95
C GLY A 14 10.45 3.79 -13.77
N ASP A 15 9.23 4.32 -13.78
CA ASP A 15 8.69 5.15 -12.70
C ASP A 15 8.50 4.37 -11.38
N LEU A 16 8.31 3.05 -11.46
CA LEU A 16 8.11 2.19 -10.28
C LEU A 16 9.41 1.77 -9.58
N LYS A 17 10.58 2.00 -10.20
CA LYS A 17 11.89 1.56 -9.66
C LYS A 17 12.16 2.06 -8.24
N ALA A 18 11.67 3.26 -7.89
CA ALA A 18 11.83 3.84 -6.56
C ALA A 18 11.18 3.00 -5.44
N PHE A 19 10.14 2.22 -5.76
CA PHE A 19 9.43 1.37 -4.81
C PHE A 19 10.17 0.07 -4.47
N LYS A 20 11.15 -0.33 -5.29
CA LYS A 20 12.00 -1.51 -5.07
C LYS A 20 11.20 -2.80 -4.81
N PHE A 21 10.20 -3.08 -5.65
CA PHE A 21 9.46 -4.33 -5.59
C PHE A 21 10.39 -5.52 -5.83
N GLY A 22 10.54 -6.39 -4.83
CA GLY A 22 11.63 -7.37 -4.78
C GLY A 22 11.49 -8.54 -5.75
N LYS A 23 10.29 -8.78 -6.28
CA LYS A 23 10.01 -9.90 -7.19
C LYS A 23 9.49 -9.48 -8.56
N VAL A 24 9.46 -8.18 -8.85
CA VAL A 24 9.12 -7.68 -10.18
C VAL A 24 10.35 -7.77 -11.05
N THR A 25 10.18 -8.36 -12.22
CA THR A 25 11.25 -8.63 -13.18
C THR A 25 10.88 -8.05 -14.54
N GLU A 26 11.84 -8.03 -15.49
CA GLU A 26 11.58 -7.56 -16.86
C GLU A 26 10.50 -8.40 -17.56
N GLN A 27 10.32 -9.67 -17.16
CA GLN A 27 9.24 -10.53 -17.66
C GLN A 27 7.84 -10.02 -17.30
N ASP A 28 7.72 -9.19 -16.25
CA ASP A 28 6.46 -8.57 -15.85
C ASP A 28 6.15 -7.29 -16.64
N HIS A 29 7.05 -6.81 -17.51
CA HIS A 29 6.89 -5.60 -18.32
C HIS A 29 5.96 -5.85 -19.52
N VAL A 30 4.77 -6.35 -19.24
CA VAL A 30 3.76 -6.73 -20.23
C VAL A 30 2.44 -6.01 -19.95
N LEU A 31 1.58 -5.92 -20.98
CA LEU A 31 0.29 -5.21 -20.84
C LEU A 31 -0.62 -5.79 -19.75
N ALA A 32 -0.50 -7.09 -19.47
CA ALA A 32 -1.24 -7.77 -18.40
C ALA A 32 -0.96 -7.20 -17.01
N ALA A 33 0.22 -6.60 -16.79
CA ALA A 33 0.54 -5.93 -15.53
C ALA A 33 -0.41 -4.75 -15.22
N ALA A 34 -1.00 -4.11 -16.26
CA ALA A 34 -1.99 -3.05 -16.07
C ALA A 34 -3.25 -3.50 -15.31
N VAL A 35 -3.50 -4.80 -15.21
CA VAL A 35 -4.62 -5.39 -14.48
C VAL A 35 -4.16 -6.31 -13.34
N GLY A 36 -2.87 -6.25 -12.97
CA GLY A 36 -2.32 -7.05 -11.88
C GLY A 36 -1.79 -8.42 -12.28
N GLY A 37 -1.62 -8.70 -13.57
CA GLY A 37 -0.99 -9.93 -14.05
C GLY A 37 0.52 -9.87 -13.86
N PHE A 38 1.00 -10.35 -12.71
CA PHE A 38 2.42 -10.49 -12.36
C PHE A 38 2.78 -11.96 -12.16
N THR A 39 4.03 -12.32 -12.44
CA THR A 39 4.59 -13.66 -12.22
C THR A 39 4.53 -14.09 -10.76
N THR A 40 4.92 -13.21 -9.84
CA THR A 40 4.83 -13.44 -8.39
C THR A 40 4.02 -12.39 -7.64
N GLY A 41 3.99 -11.15 -8.14
CA GLY A 41 3.33 -10.03 -7.46
C GLY A 41 4.19 -9.43 -6.33
N MET A 42 3.52 -8.77 -5.38
CA MET A 42 4.15 -7.97 -4.33
C MET A 42 3.56 -8.31 -2.97
N SER A 43 4.35 -8.15 -1.92
CA SER A 43 3.90 -8.31 -0.54
C SER A 43 2.96 -7.17 -0.10
N PRO A 44 2.14 -7.40 0.95
CA PRO A 44 1.33 -6.33 1.53
C PRO A 44 2.15 -5.12 1.99
N LEU A 45 3.35 -5.35 2.51
CA LEU A 45 4.24 -4.27 2.94
C LEU A 45 4.70 -3.41 1.76
N GLU A 46 5.16 -4.03 0.68
CA GLU A 46 5.61 -3.33 -0.53
C GLU A 46 4.48 -2.49 -1.14
N MET A 47 3.32 -3.10 -1.33
CA MET A 47 2.16 -2.43 -1.90
C MET A 47 1.65 -1.28 -1.03
N THR A 48 1.52 -1.51 0.27
CA THR A 48 1.10 -0.45 1.22
C THR A 48 2.09 0.71 1.21
N SER A 49 3.39 0.41 1.18
CA SER A 49 4.45 1.41 1.15
C SER A 49 4.40 2.24 -0.13
N ALA A 50 4.21 1.62 -1.29
CA ALA A 50 4.10 2.35 -2.56
C ALA A 50 2.93 3.35 -2.55
N TYR A 51 1.79 3.01 -1.92
CA TYR A 51 0.62 3.89 -1.84
C TYR A 51 0.81 5.10 -0.91
N THR A 52 1.82 5.10 -0.03
CA THR A 52 2.10 6.25 0.86
C THR A 52 2.39 7.55 0.11
N VAL A 53 2.86 7.46 -1.14
CA VAL A 53 3.13 8.65 -1.96
C VAL A 53 1.89 9.51 -2.16
N PHE A 54 0.69 8.92 -2.18
CA PHE A 54 -0.55 9.68 -2.40
C PHE A 54 -1.02 10.44 -1.16
N SER A 55 -0.67 9.99 0.05
CA SER A 55 -0.89 10.74 1.29
C SER A 55 0.29 11.67 1.63
N ASN A 56 1.43 11.51 0.95
CA ASN A 56 2.68 12.24 1.21
C ASN A 56 3.18 13.07 0.02
N LYS A 57 2.28 13.71 -0.74
CA LYS A 57 2.62 14.65 -1.83
C LYS A 57 3.62 14.11 -2.87
N GLY A 58 3.58 12.81 -3.12
CA GLY A 58 4.45 12.11 -4.07
C GLY A 58 5.80 11.66 -3.53
N LEU A 59 6.07 11.88 -2.23
CA LEU A 59 7.30 11.45 -1.57
C LEU A 59 7.18 10.02 -1.06
N PHE A 60 8.12 9.18 -1.46
CA PHE A 60 8.28 7.82 -0.97
C PHE A 60 9.38 7.76 0.09
N LEU A 61 9.11 7.09 1.20
CA LEU A 61 10.11 6.75 2.20
C LEU A 61 10.06 5.26 2.46
N LYS A 62 11.22 4.60 2.46
CA LYS A 62 11.32 3.17 2.71
C LYS A 62 10.68 2.82 4.08
N PRO A 63 9.76 1.83 4.14
CA PRO A 63 9.12 1.43 5.39
C PRO A 63 10.17 0.90 6.37
N ARG A 64 10.00 1.21 7.66
CA ARG A 64 10.87 0.76 8.74
C ARG A 64 10.08 0.53 10.02
N ALA A 65 10.37 -0.57 10.72
CA ALA A 65 9.81 -0.83 12.04
C ALA A 65 10.69 -0.20 13.16
N ILE A 66 12.01 -0.17 12.95
CA ILE A 66 12.99 0.35 13.90
C ILE A 66 13.33 1.79 13.52
N SER A 67 13.23 2.75 14.45
CA SER A 67 13.57 4.16 14.20
C SER A 67 15.03 4.49 14.52
N LYS A 68 15.54 3.93 15.62
CA LYS A 68 16.95 3.99 16.06
C LYS A 68 17.25 2.82 16.99
N VAL A 69 18.52 2.47 17.13
CA VAL A 69 19.05 1.55 18.14
C VAL A 69 19.93 2.36 19.08
N THR A 70 19.73 2.20 20.39
CA THR A 70 20.52 2.87 21.42
C THR A 70 21.19 1.88 22.35
N GLY A 71 22.39 2.21 22.80
CA GLY A 71 23.10 1.45 23.83
C GLY A 71 22.55 1.72 25.23
N PHE A 72 23.06 1.01 26.23
CA PHE A 72 22.58 1.09 27.61
C PHE A 72 22.74 2.48 28.24
N ASN A 73 23.75 3.25 27.81
CA ASN A 73 24.01 4.61 28.27
C ASN A 73 23.25 5.68 27.45
N GLY A 74 22.39 5.29 26.51
CA GLY A 74 21.61 6.20 25.66
C GLY A 74 22.32 6.66 24.38
N GLU A 75 23.55 6.22 24.10
CA GLU A 75 24.25 6.48 22.85
C GLU A 75 23.47 5.93 21.64
N VAL A 76 23.47 6.64 20.52
CA VAL A 76 22.83 6.15 19.29
C VAL A 76 23.81 5.24 18.56
N LEU A 77 23.59 3.93 18.66
CA LEU A 77 24.37 2.91 17.94
C LEU A 77 23.99 2.87 16.45
N TYR A 78 22.72 3.12 16.14
CA TYR A 78 22.23 3.12 14.78
C TYR A 78 21.04 4.05 14.60
N LYS A 79 21.02 4.79 13.49
CA LYS A 79 19.87 5.54 12.99
C LYS A 79 19.92 5.54 11.47
N TRP A 80 18.77 5.31 10.86
CA TRP A 80 18.61 5.39 9.42
C TRP A 80 18.94 6.79 8.89
N LYS A 81 19.66 6.85 7.78
CA LYS A 81 20.03 8.09 7.06
C LYS A 81 19.29 8.25 5.72
N ASP A 82 18.27 7.43 5.49
CA ASP A 82 17.53 7.46 4.23
C ASP A 82 16.68 8.73 4.15
N GLU A 83 16.83 9.46 3.05
CA GLU A 83 16.02 10.61 2.70
C GLU A 83 14.80 10.20 1.86
N PRO A 84 13.67 10.93 1.95
CA PRO A 84 12.53 10.72 1.07
C PRO A 84 12.89 10.92 -0.41
N VAL A 85 12.34 10.08 -1.28
CA VAL A 85 12.50 10.17 -2.73
C VAL A 85 11.23 10.76 -3.35
N GLN A 86 11.35 11.82 -4.14
CA GLN A 86 10.23 12.38 -4.88
C GLN A 86 9.93 11.51 -6.10
N VAL A 87 8.90 10.67 -6.01
CA VAL A 87 8.49 9.76 -7.10
C VAL A 87 7.54 10.48 -8.06
N TRP A 88 6.56 11.20 -7.51
CA TRP A 88 5.58 11.96 -8.29
C TRP A 88 5.63 13.42 -7.91
N ASN A 89 5.44 14.35 -8.85
CA ASN A 89 5.27 15.74 -8.43
C ASN A 89 3.99 15.88 -7.55
N PRO A 90 3.94 16.87 -6.62
CA PRO A 90 2.82 17.01 -5.69
C PRO A 90 1.45 17.15 -6.37
N SER A 91 1.39 17.81 -7.53
CA SER A 91 0.14 18.03 -8.26
C SER A 91 -0.43 16.74 -8.86
N THR A 92 0.44 15.85 -9.37
CA THR A 92 0.08 14.54 -9.88
C THR A 92 -0.39 13.64 -8.75
N ALA A 93 0.36 13.60 -7.64
CA ALA A 93 -0.03 12.80 -6.47
C ALA A 93 -1.41 13.21 -5.93
N GLU A 94 -1.69 14.51 -5.87
CA GLU A 94 -2.98 15.05 -5.43
C GLU A 94 -4.13 14.71 -6.40
N LYS A 95 -3.89 14.73 -7.72
CA LYS A 95 -4.88 14.28 -8.71
C LYS A 95 -5.22 12.81 -8.51
N VAL A 96 -4.21 11.94 -8.38
CA VAL A 96 -4.43 10.50 -8.17
C VAL A 96 -5.12 10.25 -6.82
N ARG A 97 -4.73 10.96 -5.76
CA ARG A 97 -5.39 10.91 -4.45
C ARG A 97 -6.90 11.19 -4.56
N ARG A 98 -7.31 12.22 -5.32
CA ARG A 98 -8.74 12.52 -5.56
C ARG A 98 -9.46 11.43 -6.33
N LEU A 99 -8.81 10.81 -7.31
CA LEU A 99 -9.38 9.66 -8.03
C LEU A 99 -9.57 8.45 -7.09
N LEU A 100 -8.62 8.20 -6.20
CA LEU A 100 -8.72 7.14 -5.18
C LEU A 100 -9.83 7.42 -4.16
N GLN A 101 -10.07 8.68 -3.80
CA GLN A 101 -11.22 9.06 -2.98
C GLN A 101 -12.55 8.76 -3.67
N LYS A 102 -12.66 8.98 -4.99
CA LYS A 102 -13.86 8.60 -5.76
C LYS A 102 -14.13 7.10 -5.73
N THR A 103 -13.10 6.25 -5.60
CA THR A 103 -13.29 4.80 -5.46
C THR A 103 -14.07 4.45 -4.19
N VAL A 104 -13.90 5.23 -3.13
CA VAL A 104 -14.61 5.07 -1.86
C VAL A 104 -15.98 5.73 -1.90
N THR A 105 -16.13 6.92 -2.49
CA THR A 105 -17.41 7.66 -2.47
C THR A 105 -18.41 7.16 -3.51
N SER A 106 -17.95 6.73 -4.69
CA SER A 106 -18.83 6.32 -5.79
C SER A 106 -18.33 5.10 -6.56
N GLY A 107 -17.25 4.45 -6.15
CA GLY A 107 -16.67 3.30 -6.84
C GLY A 107 -16.89 1.96 -6.16
N THR A 108 -15.91 1.08 -6.31
CA THR A 108 -15.93 -0.31 -5.83
C THR A 108 -15.66 -0.45 -4.33
N ALA A 109 -15.18 0.60 -3.66
CA ALA A 109 -14.87 0.60 -2.23
C ALA A 109 -15.96 1.30 -1.38
N ARG A 110 -17.19 1.43 -1.88
CA ARG A 110 -18.30 2.11 -1.16
C ARG A 110 -18.55 1.59 0.26
N LYS A 111 -18.25 0.32 0.52
CA LYS A 111 -18.39 -0.28 1.86
C LYS A 111 -17.51 0.40 2.94
N VAL A 112 -16.47 1.13 2.55
CA VAL A 112 -15.62 1.89 3.48
C VAL A 112 -15.89 3.40 3.47
N ALA A 113 -16.99 3.85 2.85
CA ALA A 113 -17.35 5.28 2.82
C ALA A 113 -17.50 5.90 4.22
N GLY A 114 -17.89 5.11 5.22
CA GLY A 114 -17.97 5.53 6.62
C GLY A 114 -16.63 5.57 7.37
N ALA A 115 -15.48 5.37 6.71
CA ALA A 115 -14.17 5.35 7.37
C ALA A 115 -13.61 6.74 7.73
N GLY A 116 -14.29 7.82 7.34
CA GLY A 116 -13.94 9.20 7.66
C GLY A 116 -13.73 10.07 6.42
N GLN A 117 -13.77 11.40 6.61
CA GLN A 117 -13.65 12.36 5.52
C GLN A 117 -12.29 12.25 4.83
N GLY A 118 -12.30 12.22 3.49
CA GLY A 118 -11.09 12.19 2.68
C GLY A 118 -10.42 10.81 2.57
N ALA A 119 -11.06 9.74 3.04
CA ALA A 119 -10.61 8.38 2.80
C ALA A 119 -10.60 8.06 1.29
N GLY A 120 -9.57 7.35 0.84
CA GLY A 120 -9.42 6.93 -0.55
C GLY A 120 -8.60 5.67 -0.65
N GLY A 121 -8.74 4.92 -1.73
CA GLY A 121 -8.00 3.68 -1.92
C GLY A 121 -8.35 2.98 -3.21
N LYS A 122 -7.76 1.81 -3.42
CA LYS A 122 -8.01 0.96 -4.58
C LYS A 122 -8.26 -0.46 -4.13
N THR A 123 -9.31 -1.06 -4.71
CA THR A 123 -9.57 -2.50 -4.64
C THR A 123 -8.81 -3.24 -5.72
N GLY A 124 -8.40 -4.47 -5.40
CA GLY A 124 -7.88 -5.44 -6.36
C GLY A 124 -8.50 -6.80 -6.09
N THR A 125 -8.80 -7.53 -7.15
CA THR A 125 -9.28 -8.91 -7.09
C THR A 125 -8.60 -9.66 -8.23
N THR A 126 -8.02 -10.81 -7.96
CA THR A 126 -7.47 -11.68 -9.00
C THR A 126 -8.55 -12.58 -9.58
N ASN A 127 -8.22 -13.24 -10.70
CA ASN A 127 -9.11 -14.22 -11.31
C ASN A 127 -9.50 -15.32 -10.31
N ASP A 128 -10.70 -15.87 -10.47
CA ASP A 128 -11.31 -16.87 -9.57
C ASP A 128 -11.37 -16.44 -8.09
N PHE A 129 -11.31 -15.14 -7.80
CA PHE A 129 -11.41 -14.60 -6.44
C PHE A 129 -10.38 -15.19 -5.46
N ARG A 130 -9.16 -15.46 -5.94
CA ARG A 130 -8.07 -16.05 -5.12
C ARG A 130 -7.43 -15.04 -4.18
N ASP A 131 -7.45 -13.78 -4.56
CA ASP A 131 -6.89 -12.68 -3.79
C ASP A 131 -7.88 -11.53 -3.72
N PHE A 132 -8.07 -11.00 -2.51
CA PHE A 132 -8.73 -9.73 -2.30
C PHE A 132 -7.75 -8.72 -1.71
N TRP A 133 -7.61 -7.59 -2.40
CA TRP A 133 -6.75 -6.50 -2.01
C TRP A 133 -7.57 -5.24 -1.75
N PHE A 134 -7.26 -4.55 -0.66
CA PHE A 134 -7.57 -3.13 -0.52
C PHE A 134 -6.39 -2.39 0.04
N ILE A 135 -5.94 -1.34 -0.64
CA ILE A 135 -4.94 -0.42 -0.12
C ILE A 135 -5.57 0.95 -0.12
N GLY A 136 -5.62 1.57 1.05
CA GLY A 136 -6.26 2.85 1.24
C GLY A 136 -5.56 3.72 2.26
N PHE A 137 -5.93 4.99 2.26
CA PHE A 137 -5.46 5.99 3.20
C PHE A 137 -6.63 6.73 3.85
N ASN A 138 -6.40 7.24 5.05
CA ASN A 138 -7.24 8.25 5.70
C ASN A 138 -6.35 9.23 6.49
N GLY A 139 -6.26 10.46 6.00
CA GLY A 139 -5.29 11.45 6.47
C GLY A 139 -3.85 10.95 6.24
N PRO A 140 -2.98 10.94 7.26
CA PRO A 140 -1.60 10.46 7.15
C PRO A 140 -1.46 8.92 7.24
N LEU A 141 -2.54 8.21 7.60
CA LEU A 141 -2.51 6.76 7.73
C LEU A 141 -2.72 6.11 6.37
N THR A 142 -1.84 5.18 5.99
CA THR A 142 -2.02 4.27 4.86
C THR A 142 -2.03 2.84 5.40
N ALA A 143 -3.00 2.04 4.99
CA ALA A 143 -3.15 0.64 5.36
C ALA A 143 -3.47 -0.20 4.12
N GLY A 144 -2.86 -1.37 4.02
CA GLY A 144 -3.15 -2.37 3.01
C GLY A 144 -3.61 -3.67 3.66
N VAL A 145 -4.64 -4.26 3.10
CA VAL A 145 -5.20 -5.54 3.50
C VAL A 145 -5.19 -6.46 2.29
N TRP A 146 -4.60 -7.64 2.48
CA TRP A 146 -4.73 -8.78 1.59
C TRP A 146 -5.49 -9.87 2.32
N VAL A 147 -6.44 -10.50 1.62
CA VAL A 147 -7.11 -11.72 2.06
C VAL A 147 -6.94 -12.74 0.95
N GLY A 148 -6.43 -13.91 1.31
CA GLY A 148 -6.17 -15.04 0.43
C GLY A 148 -5.96 -16.30 1.26
N LYS A 149 -5.83 -17.42 0.58
CA LYS A 149 -5.50 -18.71 1.20
C LYS A 149 -4.05 -19.06 0.87
N ASP A 150 -3.33 -19.62 1.84
CA ASP A 150 -1.94 -20.06 1.64
C ASP A 150 -1.82 -21.08 0.51
N LYS A 151 -2.81 -21.96 0.40
CA LYS A 151 -3.04 -22.79 -0.78
C LYS A 151 -4.03 -22.06 -1.69
N PRO A 152 -3.64 -21.66 -2.91
CA PRO A 152 -4.51 -20.87 -3.79
C PRO A 152 -5.80 -21.64 -4.12
N GLU A 153 -6.91 -21.16 -3.60
CA GLU A 153 -8.25 -21.67 -3.86
C GLU A 153 -9.21 -20.49 -4.01
N SER A 154 -10.29 -20.70 -4.75
CA SER A 154 -11.34 -19.70 -4.88
C SER A 154 -11.96 -19.35 -3.52
N MET A 155 -12.21 -18.07 -3.33
CA MET A 155 -12.97 -17.50 -2.21
C MET A 155 -14.21 -16.74 -2.72
N GLU A 156 -14.76 -17.14 -3.86
CA GLU A 156 -15.94 -16.53 -4.46
C GLU A 156 -17.12 -16.45 -3.48
N ASN A 157 -17.29 -17.50 -2.66
CA ASN A 157 -18.33 -17.59 -1.65
C ASN A 157 -18.34 -16.43 -0.65
N ILE A 158 -17.20 -15.75 -0.40
CA ILE A 158 -17.10 -14.59 0.51
C ILE A 158 -16.90 -13.26 -0.22
N ASN A 159 -16.88 -13.23 -1.56
CA ASN A 159 -16.68 -12.02 -2.36
C ASN A 159 -17.71 -10.92 -2.01
N HIS A 160 -18.99 -11.32 -1.90
CA HIS A 160 -20.10 -10.42 -1.56
C HIS A 160 -19.97 -9.78 -0.17
N GLN A 161 -19.21 -10.39 0.76
CA GLN A 161 -18.93 -9.82 2.08
C GLN A 161 -17.86 -8.73 1.98
N SER A 162 -16.90 -8.91 1.06
CA SER A 162 -15.75 -8.02 0.85
C SER A 162 -14.89 -7.87 2.11
N PRO A 163 -14.34 -8.97 2.64
CA PRO A 163 -13.63 -8.99 3.93
C PRO A 163 -12.46 -8.00 3.98
N HIS A 164 -11.70 -7.88 2.90
CA HIS A 164 -10.62 -6.91 2.72
C HIS A 164 -11.03 -5.46 3.04
N LEU A 165 -12.26 -5.05 2.68
CA LEU A 165 -12.80 -3.72 2.97
C LEU A 165 -13.22 -3.58 4.44
N LEU A 166 -13.85 -4.62 5.01
CA LEU A 166 -14.31 -4.61 6.39
C LEU A 166 -13.14 -4.55 7.37
N ILE A 167 -12.11 -5.40 7.16
CA ILE A 167 -10.88 -5.42 7.95
C ILE A 167 -10.18 -4.06 7.87
N TRP A 168 -10.07 -3.48 6.67
CA TRP A 168 -9.46 -2.16 6.53
C TRP A 168 -10.26 -1.07 7.26
N SER A 169 -11.59 -1.11 7.19
CA SER A 169 -12.45 -0.15 7.90
C SER A 169 -12.23 -0.24 9.41
N ASP A 170 -12.09 -1.45 9.94
CA ASP A 170 -11.80 -1.70 11.35
C ASP A 170 -10.46 -1.11 11.77
N ILE A 171 -9.38 -1.39 11.01
CA ILE A 171 -8.03 -0.83 11.25
C ILE A 171 -8.07 0.70 11.32
N VAL A 172 -8.79 1.35 10.40
CA VAL A 172 -8.83 2.82 10.32
C VAL A 172 -9.67 3.43 11.45
N LYS A 173 -10.78 2.79 11.84
CA LYS A 173 -11.66 3.26 12.91
C LYS A 173 -11.06 3.05 14.30
N ASN A 174 -10.41 1.91 14.51
CA ASN A 174 -9.87 1.50 15.81
C ASN A 174 -8.39 1.86 15.98
N ARG A 175 -7.83 2.73 15.13
CA ARG A 175 -6.43 3.14 15.23
C ARG A 175 -6.18 3.79 16.61
N PRO A 176 -5.17 3.33 17.37
CA PRO A 176 -4.81 4.00 18.60
C PRO A 176 -4.35 5.44 18.29
N GLY A 177 -4.98 6.42 18.92
CA GLY A 177 -4.61 7.82 18.76
C GLY A 177 -3.12 8.02 19.07
N ARG A 178 -2.42 8.76 18.20
CA ARG A 178 -0.99 9.17 18.27
C ARG A 178 -0.23 8.58 19.47
N VAL A 179 0.11 7.30 19.41
CA VAL A 179 1.04 6.73 20.38
C VAL A 179 2.41 7.23 19.98
N SER A 180 2.97 8.16 20.76
CA SER A 180 4.41 8.36 20.85
C SER A 180 4.99 7.01 21.33
N ALA A 181 5.26 6.12 20.38
CA ALA A 181 5.69 4.77 20.71
C ALA A 181 7.15 4.81 21.17
N ARG A 182 7.35 5.01 22.48
CA ARG A 182 8.58 4.66 23.18
C ARG A 182 8.51 3.17 23.50
N PHE A 183 8.94 2.33 22.56
CA PHE A 183 9.19 0.93 22.86
C PHE A 183 10.56 0.83 23.54
N HIS A 184 10.58 0.58 24.86
CA HIS A 184 11.76 0.07 25.56
C HIS A 184 11.66 -1.46 25.56
N TRP A 185 12.56 -2.11 24.84
CA TRP A 185 12.79 -3.54 25.01
C TRP A 185 13.88 -3.70 26.07
N VAL A 186 13.53 -4.24 27.23
CA VAL A 186 14.50 -4.73 28.22
C VAL A 186 14.44 -6.25 28.16
N TYR A 187 15.50 -6.87 27.63
CA TYR A 187 15.72 -8.29 27.81
C TYR A 187 16.56 -8.47 29.08
N TYR A 188 16.07 -9.29 30.00
CA TYR A 188 16.91 -9.92 31.02
C TYR A 188 17.19 -11.35 30.55
N PHE A 189 18.47 -11.73 30.57
CA PHE A 189 18.90 -13.12 30.47
C PHE A 189 18.55 -13.89 31.74
#